data_AF-A0A955PUP5-F1
#
_entry.id   AF-A0A955PUP5-F1
#
_cell.length_a   1.000
_cell.length_b   1.000
_cell.length_c   1.000
_cell.angle_alpha   90.00
_cell.angle_beta   90.00
_cell.angle_gamma   90.00
#
_symmetry.space_group_name_H-M   'P 1'
#
loop_
_entity.id
_entity.type
_entity.pdbx_description
1 polymer ?
#
loop_
_entity_poly.entity_id
_entity_poly.type
_entity_poly.pdbx_seq_one_letter_code
_entity_poly.pdbx_strand_id
1 'polypeptide(L)'
;MAQILLTDAKLQEIKVAFEGRIHSLEVDLEKCLSTSTPGIAFFPAVLYAFATLDFFSSYWAGWNEGRKDRNQTDRMVSFSERFLSYKRKEAQIAVNIWRHKLMHTSEPRVVENADTGERYVWSIGPDTAEHMKLNATGTPNEFRIHFAPLMFCKELKAAVLGPDGYFAKFSTSTALQQKWCSCQNEFNSYKIKLKP
;
A
#
# COMPACT_ATOMS: atom_id res chain seq x y z
N MET A 1 17.08 12.70 27.08
CA MET A 1 18.07 12.59 25.99
C MET A 1 17.61 13.47 24.84
N ALA A 2 18.45 14.40 24.36
CA ALA A 2 18.12 15.22 23.20
C ALA A 2 17.98 14.30 21.98
N GLN A 3 16.81 14.32 21.33
CA GLN A 3 16.56 13.51 20.14
C GLN A 3 17.19 14.20 18.94
N ILE A 4 18.21 13.56 18.36
CA ILE A 4 18.93 14.07 17.20
C ILE A 4 18.13 13.72 15.95
N LEU A 5 17.73 14.73 15.18
CA LEU A 5 17.19 14.56 13.83
C LEU A 5 18.21 13.84 12.95
N LEU A 6 17.74 13.04 12.00
CA LEU A 6 18.60 12.46 10.97
C LEU A 6 19.34 13.58 10.23
N THR A 7 20.60 13.32 9.88
CA THR A 7 21.42 14.27 9.11
C THR A 7 20.85 14.43 7.70
N ASP A 8 21.11 15.57 7.07
CA ASP A 8 20.68 15.83 5.68
C ASP A 8 21.19 14.74 4.71
N ALA A 9 22.43 14.28 4.90
CA ALA A 9 22.98 13.18 4.12
C ALA A 9 22.15 11.88 4.27
N LYS A 10 21.72 11.56 5.49
CA LYS A 10 20.88 10.37 5.74
C LYS A 10 19.47 10.55 5.19
N LEU A 11 18.89 11.74 5.31
CA LEU A 11 17.59 12.05 4.71
C LEU A 11 17.65 11.88 3.19
N GLN A 12 18.72 12.36 2.54
CA GLN A 12 18.91 12.21 1.10
C GLN A 12 19.05 10.74 0.69
N GLU A 13 19.81 9.92 1.44
CA GLU A 13 19.92 8.48 1.20
C GLU A 13 18.54 7.78 1.28
N ILE A 14 17.74 8.12 2.28
CA ILE A 14 16.38 7.56 2.46
C ILE A 14 15.47 7.99 1.30
N LYS A 15 15.57 9.25 0.86
CA LYS A 15 14.81 9.76 -0.28
C LYS A 15 15.11 8.94 -1.54
N VAL A 16 16.39 8.72 -1.84
CA VAL A 16 16.84 7.91 -2.99
C VAL A 16 16.30 6.48 -2.88
N ALA A 17 16.30 5.88 -1.69
CA ALA A 17 15.72 4.55 -1.49
C ALA A 17 14.20 4.51 -1.76
N PHE A 18 13.46 5.55 -1.34
CA PHE A 18 12.02 5.67 -1.61
C PHE A 18 11.74 5.90 -3.10
N GLU A 19 12.53 6.75 -3.77
CA GLU A 19 12.50 6.96 -5.21
C GLU A 19 12.74 5.66 -5.97
N GLY A 20 13.78 4.90 -5.59
CA GLY A 20 14.08 3.60 -6.19
C GLY A 20 12.95 2.58 -6.03
N ARG A 21 12.30 2.55 -4.86
CA ARG A 21 11.14 1.68 -4.61
C ARG A 21 9.95 2.02 -5.51
N ILE A 22 9.60 3.30 -5.63
CA ILE A 22 8.51 3.75 -6.51
C ILE A 22 8.86 3.51 -7.98
N HIS A 23 10.10 3.80 -8.38
CA HIS A 23 10.55 3.59 -9.75
C HIS A 23 10.51 2.11 -10.16
N SER A 24 10.91 1.20 -9.26
CA SER A 24 10.79 -0.23 -9.50
C SER A 24 9.33 -0.65 -9.67
N LEU A 25 8.40 -0.14 -8.85
CA LEU A 25 6.97 -0.39 -9.03
C LEU A 25 6.49 0.11 -10.40
N GLU A 26 6.83 1.34 -10.78
CA GLU A 26 6.45 1.96 -12.06
C GLU A 26 6.88 1.09 -13.25
N VAL A 27 8.16 0.70 -13.29
CA VAL A 27 8.72 -0.16 -14.36
C VAL A 27 8.05 -1.54 -14.41
N ASP A 28 7.81 -2.17 -13.27
CA ASP A 28 7.24 -3.52 -13.24
C ASP A 28 5.75 -3.51 -13.61
N LEU A 29 5.00 -2.47 -13.21
CA LEU A 29 3.61 -2.28 -13.63
C LEU A 29 3.50 -2.06 -15.13
N GLU A 30 4.36 -1.22 -15.71
CA GLU A 30 4.40 -0.99 -17.15
C GLU A 30 4.64 -2.30 -17.90
N LYS A 31 5.62 -3.11 -17.46
CA LYS A 31 5.89 -4.43 -18.06
C LYS A 31 4.73 -5.40 -17.90
N CYS A 32 4.15 -5.50 -16.70
CA CYS A 32 3.04 -6.42 -16.42
C CYS A 32 1.79 -6.09 -17.23
N LEU A 33 1.57 -4.82 -17.55
CA LEU A 33 0.37 -4.33 -18.22
C LEU A 33 0.62 -3.95 -19.68
N SER A 34 1.83 -4.15 -20.17
CA SER A 34 2.19 -3.86 -21.56
C SER A 34 1.53 -4.84 -22.51
N THR A 35 1.03 -4.32 -23.63
CA THR A 35 0.59 -5.12 -24.77
C THR A 35 1.76 -5.66 -25.60
N SER A 36 2.99 -5.21 -25.34
CA SER A 36 4.21 -5.68 -26.02
C SER A 36 4.75 -7.01 -25.49
N THR A 37 4.30 -7.44 -24.32
CA THR A 37 4.61 -8.74 -23.72
C THR A 37 3.45 -9.73 -23.93
N PRO A 38 3.72 -11.03 -24.16
CA PRO A 38 2.66 -12.02 -24.25
C PRO A 38 1.86 -12.13 -22.94
N GLY A 39 0.60 -11.69 -23.00
CA GLY A 39 -0.34 -11.75 -21.88
C GLY A 39 -0.20 -10.58 -20.90
N ILE A 40 -1.28 -10.30 -20.18
CA ILE A 40 -1.33 -9.27 -19.13
C ILE A 40 -1.22 -9.94 -17.76
N ALA A 41 -0.25 -9.50 -16.96
CA ALA A 41 0.04 -10.04 -15.63
C ALA A 41 -0.58 -9.16 -14.53
N PHE A 42 -1.92 -9.14 -14.45
CA PHE A 42 -2.64 -8.29 -13.49
C PHE A 42 -2.32 -8.61 -12.03
N PHE A 43 -2.23 -9.89 -11.68
CA PHE A 43 -2.03 -10.28 -10.28
C PHE A 43 -0.67 -9.86 -9.72
N PRO A 44 0.47 -10.14 -10.39
CA PRO A 44 1.76 -9.59 -9.97
C PRO A 44 1.76 -8.07 -9.82
N ALA A 45 1.15 -7.35 -10.76
CA ALA A 45 1.03 -5.89 -10.72
C ALA A 45 0.31 -5.41 -9.45
N VAL A 46 -0.86 -5.97 -9.14
CA VAL A 46 -1.63 -5.61 -7.94
C VAL A 46 -0.89 -6.02 -6.67
N LEU A 47 -0.30 -7.21 -6.63
CA LEU A 47 0.45 -7.68 -5.48
C LEU A 47 1.61 -6.74 -5.15
N TYR A 48 2.38 -6.32 -6.16
CA TYR A 48 3.50 -5.42 -5.92
C TYR A 48 3.04 -4.02 -5.50
N ALA A 49 1.94 -3.52 -6.07
CA ALA A 49 1.34 -2.25 -5.66
C ALA A 49 0.96 -2.25 -4.16
N PHE A 50 0.25 -3.28 -3.69
CA PHE A 50 -0.16 -3.38 -2.28
C PHE A 50 0.99 -3.74 -1.34
N ALA A 51 2.00 -4.49 -1.80
CA ALA A 51 3.23 -4.70 -1.03
C ALA A 51 4.03 -3.39 -0.87
N THR A 52 3.98 -2.52 -1.87
CA THR A 52 4.64 -1.20 -1.82
C THR A 52 3.87 -0.24 -0.91
N LEU A 53 2.54 -0.26 -0.94
CA LEU A 53 1.70 0.43 0.06
C LEU A 53 2.05 -0.02 1.48
N ASP A 54 2.13 -1.34 1.68
CA ASP A 54 2.45 -1.93 2.98
C ASP A 54 3.81 -1.46 3.49
N PHE A 55 4.82 -1.47 2.61
CA PHE A 55 6.16 -0.94 2.90
C PHE A 55 6.13 0.50 3.42
N PHE A 56 5.52 1.44 2.68
CA PHE A 56 5.48 2.85 3.11
C PHE A 56 4.64 3.06 4.37
N SER A 57 3.49 2.40 4.45
CA SER A 57 2.62 2.47 5.63
C SER A 57 3.35 2.00 6.89
N SER A 58 4.28 1.04 6.76
CA SER A 58 5.08 0.52 7.86
C SER A 58 6.07 1.53 8.40
N TYR A 59 6.85 2.19 7.53
CA TYR A 59 7.76 3.24 7.95
C TYR A 59 7.02 4.42 8.59
N TRP A 60 5.83 4.75 8.07
CA TRP A 60 5.00 5.83 8.60
C TRP A 60 4.42 5.53 9.99
N ALA A 61 4.09 4.27 10.28
CA ALA A 61 3.52 3.85 11.57
C ALA A 61 4.58 3.43 12.61
N GLY A 62 5.77 3.02 12.15
CA GLY A 62 6.74 2.22 12.91
C GLY A 62 6.38 0.74 12.82
N TRP A 63 7.35 -0.14 12.51
CA TRP A 63 7.14 -1.59 12.29
C TRP A 63 6.59 -2.30 13.53
N ASN A 64 6.17 -3.55 13.34
CA ASN A 64 5.06 -4.18 14.06
C ASN A 64 5.44 -5.41 14.90
N GLU A 65 6.71 -5.70 15.19
CA GLU A 65 7.02 -6.94 15.88
C GLU A 65 6.56 -6.90 17.35
N GLY A 66 5.64 -7.80 17.73
CA GLY A 66 5.36 -8.15 19.13
C GLY A 66 4.22 -7.43 19.85
N ARG A 67 3.43 -6.56 19.20
CA ARG A 67 2.27 -5.89 19.82
C ARG A 67 0.94 -6.54 19.42
N LYS A 68 0.20 -7.07 20.39
CA LYS A 68 -1.10 -7.78 20.20
C LYS A 68 -2.22 -6.89 19.63
N ASP A 69 -2.02 -5.58 19.66
CA ASP A 69 -3.00 -4.53 19.44
C ASP A 69 -2.88 -3.83 18.07
N ARG A 70 -2.00 -4.28 17.16
CA ARG A 70 -1.76 -3.58 15.89
C ARG A 70 -2.06 -4.42 14.64
N ASN A 71 -2.94 -3.86 13.81
CA ASN A 71 -3.54 -4.48 12.63
C ASN A 71 -2.92 -3.92 11.34
N GLN A 72 -2.26 -4.77 10.55
CA GLN A 72 -1.65 -4.39 9.26
C GLN A 72 -2.66 -3.75 8.30
N THR A 73 -3.88 -4.29 8.24
CA THR A 73 -4.95 -3.74 7.41
C THR A 73 -5.27 -2.30 7.83
N ASP A 74 -5.46 -2.06 9.13
CA ASP A 74 -5.81 -0.74 9.64
C ASP A 74 -4.71 0.31 9.34
N ARG A 75 -3.45 -0.11 9.44
CA ARG A 75 -2.30 0.74 9.07
C ARG A 75 -2.31 1.13 7.59
N MET A 76 -2.47 0.14 6.70
CA MET A 76 -2.51 0.40 5.26
C MET A 76 -3.70 1.29 4.89
N VAL A 77 -4.87 1.03 5.49
CA VAL A 77 -6.08 1.83 5.31
C VAL A 77 -5.86 3.27 5.76
N SER A 78 -5.28 3.46 6.96
CA SER A 78 -5.02 4.80 7.50
C SER A 78 -3.98 5.58 6.69
N PHE A 79 -2.99 4.89 6.12
CA PHE A 79 -2.04 5.52 5.20
C PHE A 79 -2.72 5.95 3.91
N SER A 80 -3.54 5.08 3.31
CA SER A 80 -4.30 5.38 2.10
C SER A 80 -5.27 6.54 2.30
N GLU A 81 -5.99 6.57 3.41
CA GLU A 81 -6.87 7.67 3.78
C GLU A 81 -6.09 8.98 3.94
N ARG A 82 -4.93 8.92 4.61
CA ARG A 82 -4.13 10.11 4.92
C ARG A 82 -3.42 10.71 3.70
N PHE A 83 -2.85 9.89 2.83
CA PHE A 83 -1.94 10.35 1.77
C PHE A 83 -2.45 10.11 0.36
N LEU A 84 -3.30 9.10 0.13
CA LEU A 84 -3.92 8.84 -1.17
C LEU A 84 -5.33 9.46 -1.27
N SER A 85 -5.86 10.00 -0.17
CA SER A 85 -7.22 10.57 -0.07
C SER A 85 -8.33 9.59 -0.43
N TYR A 86 -8.05 8.29 -0.36
CA TYR A 86 -9.07 7.27 -0.54
C TYR A 86 -9.99 7.27 0.67
N LYS A 87 -11.29 7.16 0.42
CA LYS A 87 -12.25 6.96 1.50
C LYS A 87 -11.94 5.65 2.23
N ARG A 88 -12.12 5.67 3.55
CA ARG A 88 -11.74 4.56 4.44
C ARG A 88 -12.40 3.23 4.07
N LYS A 89 -13.69 3.24 3.72
CA LYS A 89 -14.45 2.04 3.32
C LYS A 89 -13.84 1.40 2.06
N GLU A 90 -13.62 2.21 1.02
CA GLU A 90 -12.98 1.82 -0.23
C GLU A 90 -11.57 1.24 0.00
N ALA A 91 -10.74 1.92 0.78
CA ALA A 91 -9.39 1.46 1.13
C ALA A 91 -9.41 0.14 1.92
N GLN A 92 -10.35 -0.03 2.85
CA GLN A 92 -10.48 -1.25 3.64
C GLN A 92 -10.88 -2.45 2.77
N ILE A 93 -11.87 -2.27 1.89
CA ILE A 93 -12.29 -3.31 0.94
C ILE A 93 -11.14 -3.67 0.00
N ALA A 94 -10.45 -2.67 -0.54
CA ALA A 94 -9.28 -2.85 -1.38
C ALA A 94 -8.19 -3.72 -0.72
N VAL A 95 -7.77 -3.36 0.50
CA VAL A 95 -6.74 -4.09 1.24
C VAL A 95 -7.22 -5.52 1.56
N ASN A 96 -8.49 -5.72 1.87
CA ASN A 96 -9.03 -7.06 2.12
C ASN A 96 -9.05 -7.93 0.85
N ILE A 97 -9.50 -7.39 -0.29
CA ILE A 97 -9.55 -8.12 -1.56
C ILE A 97 -8.13 -8.44 -2.05
N TRP A 98 -7.27 -7.44 -2.18
CA TRP A 98 -6.01 -7.57 -2.91
C TRP A 98 -4.82 -7.96 -2.04
N ARG A 99 -4.81 -7.63 -0.74
CA ARG A 99 -3.72 -8.07 0.15
C ARG A 99 -4.04 -9.34 0.92
N HIS A 100 -5.30 -9.59 1.31
CA HIS A 100 -5.62 -10.82 2.02
C HIS A 100 -6.04 -11.95 1.08
N LYS A 101 -6.97 -11.72 0.16
CA LYS A 101 -7.42 -12.81 -0.73
C LYS A 101 -6.39 -13.09 -1.81
N LEU A 102 -6.01 -12.09 -2.61
CA LEU A 102 -5.07 -12.33 -3.71
C LEU A 102 -3.70 -12.87 -3.24
N MET A 103 -3.12 -12.37 -2.15
CA MET A 103 -1.84 -12.91 -1.63
C MET A 103 -1.93 -14.36 -1.13
N HIS A 104 -3.06 -14.77 -0.58
CA HIS A 104 -3.19 -16.10 0.04
C HIS A 104 -3.78 -17.15 -0.90
N THR A 105 -4.57 -16.74 -1.89
CA THR A 105 -5.29 -17.66 -2.78
C THR A 105 -4.96 -17.48 -4.25
N SER A 106 -4.16 -16.47 -4.62
CA SER A 106 -3.89 -16.09 -6.03
C SER A 106 -5.17 -15.82 -6.84
N GLU A 107 -6.28 -15.56 -6.14
CA GLU A 107 -7.60 -15.33 -6.70
C GLU A 107 -8.32 -14.34 -5.77
N PRO A 108 -8.54 -13.09 -6.18
CA PRO A 108 -9.25 -12.15 -5.32
C PRO A 108 -10.72 -12.57 -5.26
N ARG A 109 -11.21 -12.81 -4.05
CA ARG A 109 -12.57 -13.29 -3.80
C ARG A 109 -13.52 -12.13 -3.53
N VAL A 110 -14.81 -12.37 -3.74
CA VAL A 110 -15.88 -11.50 -3.23
C VAL A 110 -15.72 -11.37 -1.72
N VAL A 111 -15.81 -10.14 -1.21
CA VAL A 111 -15.84 -9.86 0.22
C VAL A 111 -17.27 -9.55 0.60
N GLU A 112 -17.76 -10.14 1.68
CA GLU A 112 -19.10 -9.93 2.18
C GLU A 112 -19.04 -9.25 3.55
N ASN A 113 -19.87 -8.24 3.74
CA ASN A 113 -20.08 -7.61 5.04
C ASN A 113 -21.17 -8.40 5.78
N ALA A 114 -20.79 -9.10 6.85
CA ALA A 114 -21.71 -9.95 7.61
C ALA A 114 -22.84 -9.16 8.30
N ASP A 115 -22.61 -7.88 8.61
CA ASP A 115 -23.58 -7.05 9.33
C ASP A 115 -24.62 -6.42 8.39
N THR A 116 -24.22 -6.06 7.17
CA THR A 116 -25.07 -5.35 6.20
C THR A 116 -25.51 -6.21 5.01
N GLY A 117 -24.92 -7.39 4.84
CA GLY A 117 -25.07 -8.24 3.67
C GLY A 117 -24.47 -7.66 2.38
N GLU A 118 -23.75 -6.53 2.44
CA GLU A 118 -23.14 -5.90 1.27
C GLU A 118 -22.08 -6.84 0.67
N ARG A 119 -22.11 -7.02 -0.65
CA ARG A 119 -21.15 -7.83 -1.40
C ARG A 119 -20.22 -6.90 -2.18
N TYR A 120 -18.92 -7.12 -2.06
CA TYR A 120 -17.90 -6.33 -2.74
C TYR A 120 -17.17 -7.19 -3.76
N VAL A 121 -17.35 -6.86 -5.03
CA VAL A 121 -16.64 -7.41 -6.17
C VAL A 121 -15.57 -6.44 -6.64
N TRP A 122 -14.68 -6.89 -7.53
CA TRP A 122 -13.55 -6.11 -7.97
C TRP A 122 -13.36 -6.22 -9.48
N SER A 123 -12.68 -5.23 -10.05
CA SER A 123 -12.14 -5.29 -11.41
C SER A 123 -10.78 -4.61 -11.47
N ILE A 124 -9.96 -5.00 -12.44
CA ILE A 124 -8.63 -4.40 -12.69
C ILE A 124 -8.58 -3.98 -14.15
N GLY A 125 -7.97 -2.83 -14.44
CA GLY A 125 -7.85 -2.34 -15.81
C GLY A 125 -7.23 -0.96 -15.91
N PRO A 126 -7.23 -0.37 -17.11
CA PRO A 126 -6.65 0.95 -17.35
C PRO A 126 -7.61 2.11 -17.00
N ASP A 127 -8.86 1.83 -16.62
CA ASP A 127 -9.86 2.87 -16.35
C ASP A 127 -9.51 3.65 -15.07
N THR A 128 -9.13 4.91 -15.24
CA THR A 128 -8.72 5.77 -14.12
C THR A 128 -9.89 6.54 -13.51
N ALA A 129 -11.03 6.65 -14.19
CA ALA A 129 -12.17 7.44 -13.71
C ALA A 129 -12.79 6.80 -12.46
N GLU A 130 -12.85 5.47 -12.45
CA GLU A 130 -13.43 4.67 -11.36
C GLU A 130 -12.40 4.12 -10.38
N HIS A 131 -11.14 4.54 -10.51
CA HIS A 131 -10.06 4.08 -9.65
C HIS A 131 -10.38 4.29 -8.17
N MET A 132 -10.36 3.21 -7.39
CA MET A 132 -10.55 3.22 -5.94
C MET A 132 -11.88 3.83 -5.47
N LYS A 133 -12.92 3.78 -6.32
CA LYS A 133 -14.29 4.14 -5.99
C LYS A 133 -15.18 2.90 -5.93
N LEU A 134 -16.09 2.88 -4.96
CA LEU A 134 -17.15 1.88 -4.91
C LEU A 134 -18.33 2.34 -5.74
N ASN A 135 -18.72 1.51 -6.69
CA ASN A 135 -19.86 1.74 -7.55
C ASN A 135 -20.88 0.63 -7.37
N ALA A 136 -22.17 0.99 -7.28
CA ALA A 136 -23.24 0.01 -7.30
C ALA A 136 -23.19 -0.77 -8.63
N THR A 137 -23.48 -2.06 -8.56
CA THR A 137 -23.63 -2.90 -9.74
C THR A 137 -25.11 -3.00 -10.14
N GLY A 138 -25.42 -3.78 -11.18
CA GLY A 138 -26.80 -4.15 -11.50
C GLY A 138 -27.41 -5.17 -10.53
N THR A 139 -26.60 -5.73 -9.62
CA THR A 139 -27.04 -6.72 -8.63
C THR A 139 -27.34 -6.02 -7.30
N PRO A 140 -28.52 -6.27 -6.68
CA PRO A 140 -28.87 -5.68 -5.39
C PRO A 140 -27.81 -5.96 -4.32
N ASN A 141 -27.47 -4.93 -3.54
CA ASN A 141 -26.49 -4.98 -2.45
C ASN A 141 -25.07 -5.40 -2.88
N GLU A 142 -24.74 -5.31 -4.17
CA GLU A 142 -23.42 -5.61 -4.69
C GLU A 142 -22.73 -4.35 -5.25
N PHE A 143 -21.50 -4.11 -4.81
CA PHE A 143 -20.69 -2.97 -5.18
C PHE A 143 -19.37 -3.45 -5.79
N ARG A 144 -18.90 -2.74 -6.81
CA ARG A 144 -17.61 -3.00 -7.46
C ARG A 144 -16.60 -1.92 -7.08
N ILE A 145 -15.41 -2.34 -6.71
CA ILE A 145 -14.24 -1.47 -6.64
C ILE A 145 -13.31 -1.72 -7.82
N HIS A 146 -12.95 -0.67 -8.55
CA HIS A 146 -12.02 -0.77 -9.67
C HIS A 146 -10.59 -0.39 -9.26
N PHE A 147 -9.60 -1.16 -9.70
CA PHE A 147 -8.19 -0.87 -9.47
C PHE A 147 -7.44 -0.66 -10.78
N ALA A 148 -6.84 0.53 -10.92
CA ALA A 148 -6.00 0.91 -12.03
C ALA A 148 -4.56 1.02 -11.53
N PRO A 149 -3.71 -0.02 -11.71
CA PRO A 149 -2.41 -0.09 -11.04
C PRO A 149 -1.47 1.06 -11.40
N LEU A 150 -1.47 1.51 -12.66
CA LEU A 150 -0.65 2.65 -13.10
C LEU A 150 -1.11 3.97 -12.45
N MET A 151 -2.42 4.16 -12.30
CA MET A 151 -2.98 5.32 -11.59
C MET A 151 -2.58 5.29 -10.11
N PHE A 152 -2.74 4.13 -9.47
CA PHE A 152 -2.29 3.91 -8.09
C PHE A 152 -0.82 4.25 -7.90
N CYS A 153 0.06 3.82 -8.81
CA CYS A 153 1.49 4.11 -8.74
C CYS A 153 1.77 5.62 -8.83
N LYS A 154 1.10 6.33 -9.74
CA LYS A 154 1.20 7.79 -9.86
C LYS A 154 0.74 8.49 -8.58
N GLU A 155 -0.39 8.08 -8.01
CA GLU A 155 -0.91 8.63 -6.76
C GLU A 155 0.02 8.31 -5.59
N LEU A 156 0.56 7.09 -5.52
CA LEU A 156 1.51 6.70 -4.47
C LEU A 156 2.83 7.49 -4.56
N LYS A 157 3.33 7.74 -5.78
CA LYS A 157 4.49 8.61 -6.02
C LYS A 157 4.25 10.01 -5.46
N ALA A 158 3.09 10.61 -5.75
CA ALA A 158 2.72 11.91 -5.21
C ALA A 158 2.54 11.87 -3.68
N ALA A 159 1.87 10.85 -3.15
CA ALA A 159 1.64 10.62 -1.73
C ALA A 159 2.94 10.45 -0.93
N VAL A 160 3.97 9.85 -1.51
CA VAL A 160 5.25 9.61 -0.84
C VAL A 160 6.23 10.77 -1.05
N LEU A 161 6.41 11.21 -2.29
CA LEU A 161 7.50 12.12 -2.69
C LEU A 161 7.03 13.54 -3.03
N GLY A 162 5.72 13.78 -3.07
CA GLY A 162 5.17 15.11 -3.32
C GLY A 162 5.48 16.11 -2.20
N PRO A 163 5.26 17.42 -2.45
CA PRO A 163 5.58 18.49 -1.50
C PRO A 163 4.85 18.35 -0.16
N ASP A 164 3.63 17.81 -0.17
CA ASP A 164 2.84 17.51 1.03
C ASP A 164 2.85 16.01 1.40
N GLY A 165 3.67 15.23 0.69
CA GLY A 165 3.74 13.78 0.83
C GLY A 165 4.40 13.33 2.12
N TYR A 166 4.43 12.01 2.30
CA TYR A 166 5.00 11.37 3.48
C TYR A 166 6.45 11.80 3.72
N PHE A 167 7.30 11.83 2.69
CA PHE A 167 8.73 12.16 2.85
C PHE A 167 8.94 13.60 3.33
N ALA A 168 8.18 14.57 2.83
CA ALA A 168 8.27 15.97 3.27
C ALA A 168 7.89 16.13 4.75
N LYS A 169 6.89 15.38 5.23
CA LYS A 169 6.54 15.34 6.66
C LYS A 169 7.59 14.60 7.48
N PHE A 170 8.16 13.52 6.93
CA PHE A 170 9.20 12.72 7.56
C PHE A 170 10.50 13.50 7.78
N SER A 171 10.95 14.29 6.80
CA SER A 171 12.21 15.05 6.88
C SER A 171 12.24 16.08 8.00
N THR A 172 11.07 16.56 8.42
CA THR A 172 10.92 17.59 9.46
C THR A 172 10.42 17.04 10.80
N SER A 173 9.99 15.77 10.85
CA SER A 173 9.37 15.17 12.05
C SER A 173 10.28 14.16 12.73
N THR A 174 10.82 14.52 13.89
CA THR A 174 11.60 13.61 14.75
C THR A 174 10.82 12.33 15.09
N ALA A 175 9.51 12.45 15.31
CA ALA A 175 8.66 11.30 15.61
C ALA A 175 8.54 10.31 14.44
N LEU A 176 8.41 10.81 13.21
CA LEU A 176 8.41 9.95 12.02
C LEU A 176 9.79 9.33 11.75
N GLN A 177 10.87 10.07 12.02
CA GLN A 177 12.23 9.55 11.93
C GLN A 177 12.50 8.43 12.93
N GLN A 178 11.98 8.52 14.15
CA GLN A 178 12.05 7.44 15.13
C GLN A 178 11.30 6.19 14.70
N LYS A 179 10.10 6.36 14.16
CA LYS A 179 9.32 5.24 13.61
C LYS A 179 10.08 4.55 12.49
N TRP A 180 10.75 5.31 11.62
CA TRP A 180 11.60 4.75 10.59
C TRP A 180 12.79 3.98 11.17
N CYS A 181 13.49 4.54 12.17
CA CYS A 181 14.59 3.84 12.83
C CYS A 181 14.13 2.54 13.49
N SER A 182 12.99 2.54 14.18
CA SER A 182 12.37 1.31 14.73
C SER A 182 12.13 0.30 13.63
N CYS A 183 11.52 0.74 12.52
CA CYS A 183 11.22 -0.11 11.37
C CYS A 183 12.47 -0.75 10.77
N GLN A 184 13.55 0.03 10.61
CA GLN A 184 14.82 -0.50 10.11
C GLN A 184 15.48 -1.48 11.07
N ASN A 185 15.50 -1.15 12.36
CA ASN A 185 16.08 -2.02 13.37
C ASN A 185 15.37 -3.38 13.39
N GLU A 186 14.05 -3.39 13.25
CA GLU A 186 13.26 -4.62 13.18
C GLU A 186 13.56 -5.42 11.91
N PHE A 187 13.61 -4.78 10.73
CA PHE A 187 14.03 -5.47 9.50
C PHE A 187 15.42 -6.10 9.59
N ASN A 188 16.38 -5.37 10.16
CA ASN A 188 17.77 -5.83 10.30
C ASN A 188 17.94 -6.89 11.39
N SER A 189 16.97 -7.04 12.30
CA SER A 189 17.01 -8.00 13.40
C SER A 189 16.05 -9.17 13.23
N TYR A 190 15.39 -9.30 12.07
CA TYR A 190 14.47 -10.38 11.78
C TYR A 190 15.15 -11.75 11.92
N LYS A 191 14.58 -12.61 12.78
CA LYS A 191 15.08 -13.97 13.03
C LYS A 191 13.93 -14.96 12.85
N ILE A 192 14.15 -15.97 12.01
CA ILE A 192 13.22 -17.09 11.90
C ILE A 192 13.51 -18.14 12.99
N LYS A 193 12.47 -18.66 13.62
CA LYS A 193 12.56 -19.89 14.42
C LYS A 193 12.12 -21.05 13.54
N LEU A 194 13.06 -21.90 13.14
CA LEU A 194 12.73 -23.15 12.48
C LEU A 194 12.14 -24.10 13.52
N LYS A 195 10.93 -24.58 13.27
CA LYS A 195 10.40 -25.72 14.03
C LYS A 195 11.15 -26.97 13.55
N PRO A 196 11.55 -27.87 14.47
CA PRO A 196 12.18 -29.13 14.10
C PRO A 196 11.29 -29.96 13.18
#